data_AF-A0A519WQ41-F1
#
_entry.id   AF-A0A519WQ41-F1
#
_cell.length_a   1.000
_cell.length_b   1.000
_cell.length_c   1.000
_cell.angle_alpha   90.00
_cell.angle_beta   90.00
_cell.angle_gamma   90.00
#
_symmetry.space_group_name_H-M   'P 1'
#
loop_
_entity.id
_entity.type
_entity.pdbx_description
1 polymer ?
#
loop_
_entity_poly.entity_id
_entity_poly.type
_entity_poly.pdbx_seq_one_letter_code
_entity_poly.pdbx_strand_id
1 'polypeptide(L)'
;PVNALVPVKGTPLEDQPRVPIWDMVRMIATARIVMPNSVVRLSAGRNEMSTLEQAFCFMAGASSIFAGDKLLTTPNPAFVDDIAMFELLGLKTRDAFKNGRPANTLAIQDEVTAI
;
A
#
# COMPACT_ATOMS: atom_id res chain seq x y z
N PRO A 1 7.42 -5.82 0.84
CA PRO A 1 6.78 -4.55 0.44
C PRO A 1 7.33 -4.13 -0.93
N VAL A 2 6.52 -3.50 -1.76
CA VAL A 2 6.89 -2.99 -3.08
C VAL A 2 6.64 -1.49 -3.09
N ASN A 3 7.70 -0.73 -3.32
CA ASN A 3 7.67 0.74 -3.35
C ASN A 3 7.94 1.20 -4.78
N ALA A 4 7.14 2.13 -5.29
CA ALA A 4 7.55 2.94 -6.44
C ALA A 4 8.47 4.06 -5.92
N LEU A 5 9.52 4.37 -6.69
CA LEU A 5 10.40 5.50 -6.40
C LEU A 5 9.56 6.79 -6.40
N VAL A 6 9.66 7.55 -5.31
CA VAL A 6 9.15 8.92 -5.24
C VAL A 6 10.37 9.84 -5.33
N PRO A 7 10.56 10.56 -6.45
CA PRO A 7 11.69 11.47 -6.59
C PRO A 7 11.60 12.62 -5.58
N VAL A 8 12.71 12.91 -4.90
CA VAL A 8 12.79 13.99 -3.91
C VAL A 8 13.92 14.93 -4.28
N LYS A 9 13.61 16.23 -4.31
CA LYS A 9 14.58 17.30 -4.59
C LYS A 9 15.80 17.20 -3.67
N GLY A 10 16.99 17.30 -4.23
CA GLY A 10 18.29 17.18 -3.57
C GLY A 10 18.81 15.74 -3.46
N THR A 11 18.06 14.73 -3.91
CA THR A 11 18.56 13.34 -3.96
C THR A 11 19.18 13.04 -5.32
N PRO A 12 20.14 12.10 -5.42
CA PRO A 12 20.72 11.71 -6.71
C PRO A 12 19.71 11.16 -7.74
N LEU A 13 18.50 10.82 -7.31
CA LEU A 13 17.43 10.27 -8.13
C LEU A 13 16.26 11.25 -8.35
N GLU A 14 16.48 12.54 -8.09
CA GLU A 14 15.42 13.57 -8.16
C GLU A 14 14.78 13.71 -9.55
N ASP A 15 15.54 13.45 -10.62
CA ASP A 15 15.07 13.58 -12.01
C ASP A 15 14.62 12.25 -12.64
N GLN A 16 14.50 11.19 -11.84
CA GLN A 16 14.09 9.89 -12.36
C GLN A 16 12.61 9.90 -12.76
N PRO A 17 12.26 9.34 -13.94
CA PRO A 17 10.86 9.22 -14.33
C PRO A 17 10.11 8.25 -13.43
N ARG A 18 8.80 8.43 -13.35
CA ARG A 18 7.90 7.49 -12.67
C ARG A 18 8.01 6.10 -13.30
N VAL A 19 8.06 5.07 -12.45
CA VAL A 19 8.03 3.67 -12.91
C VAL A 19 6.71 3.42 -13.66
N PRO A 20 6.75 2.89 -14.90
CA PRO A 20 5.54 2.55 -15.65
C PRO A 20 4.65 1.59 -14.86
N ILE A 21 3.33 1.81 -14.90
CA ILE A 21 2.39 0.98 -14.12
C ILE A 21 2.51 -0.52 -14.46
N TRP A 22 2.74 -0.87 -15.73
CA TRP A 22 2.84 -2.27 -16.14
C TRP A 22 4.07 -2.97 -15.55
N ASP A 23 5.13 -2.24 -15.26
CA ASP A 23 6.30 -2.79 -14.56
C ASP A 23 5.98 -3.01 -13.08
N MET A 24 5.23 -2.10 -12.45
CA MET A 24 4.75 -2.27 -11.08
C MET A 24 3.82 -3.49 -10.96
N VAL A 25 2.84 -3.62 -11.85
CA VAL A 25 1.90 -4.75 -11.91
C VAL A 25 2.67 -6.06 -12.10
N ARG A 26 3.63 -6.10 -13.03
CA ARG A 26 4.49 -7.27 -13.26
C ARG A 26 5.31 -7.61 -12.01
N MET A 27 5.90 -6.62 -11.36
CA MET A 27 6.72 -6.83 -10.15
C MET A 27 5.88 -7.42 -9.01
N ILE A 28 4.66 -6.92 -8.80
CA ILE A 28 3.73 -7.43 -7.80
C ILE A 28 3.29 -8.86 -8.13
N ALA A 29 2.89 -9.12 -9.38
CA ALA A 29 2.53 -10.46 -9.83
C ALA A 29 3.68 -11.46 -9.63
N THR A 30 4.89 -11.06 -9.99
CA THR A 30 6.10 -11.88 -9.79
C THR A 30 6.31 -12.17 -8.31
N ALA A 31 6.22 -11.15 -7.44
CA ALA A 31 6.36 -11.33 -6.00
C ALA A 31 5.29 -12.27 -5.43
N ARG A 32 4.03 -12.15 -5.86
CA ARG A 32 2.94 -13.04 -5.44
C ARG A 32 3.18 -14.48 -5.88
N ILE A 33 3.60 -14.70 -7.13
CA ILE A 33 3.83 -16.06 -7.67
C ILE A 33 5.00 -16.74 -6.97
N VAL A 34 6.12 -16.03 -6.79
CA VAL A 34 7.33 -16.59 -6.17
C VAL A 34 7.16 -16.76 -4.66
N MET A 35 6.36 -15.92 -4.00
CA MET A 35 6.14 -15.93 -2.56
C MET A 35 4.63 -15.98 -2.21
N PRO A 36 3.95 -17.12 -2.47
CA PRO A 36 2.48 -17.20 -2.43
C PRO A 36 1.87 -16.90 -1.05
N ASN A 37 2.58 -17.24 0.03
CA ASN A 37 2.10 -17.05 1.41
C ASN A 37 2.50 -15.71 2.01
N SER A 38 3.32 -14.91 1.33
CA SER A 38 3.79 -13.62 1.84
C SER A 38 2.76 -12.52 1.68
N VAL A 39 2.79 -11.53 2.58
CA VAL A 39 2.05 -10.29 2.40
C VAL A 39 2.79 -9.41 1.41
N VAL A 40 2.23 -9.24 0.22
CA VAL A 40 2.76 -8.31 -0.78
C VAL A 40 2.11 -6.96 -0.55
N ARG A 41 2.82 -6.05 0.11
CA ARG A 41 2.33 -4.71 0.42
C ARG A 41 2.66 -3.73 -0.69
N LEU A 42 1.65 -3.06 -1.27
CA LEU A 42 1.84 -1.87 -2.11
C LEU A 42 2.02 -0.66 -1.20
N SER A 43 3.16 0.00 -1.26
CA SER A 43 3.58 0.96 -0.24
C SER A 43 3.83 2.37 -0.82
N ALA A 44 5.07 2.83 -0.94
CA ALA A 44 5.35 4.19 -1.41
C ALA A 44 5.00 4.38 -2.90
N GLY A 45 4.63 5.63 -3.25
CA GLY A 45 4.26 6.04 -4.60
C GLY A 45 2.79 5.83 -4.99
N ARG A 46 1.94 5.32 -4.09
CA ARG A 46 0.48 5.20 -4.31
C ARG A 46 -0.21 6.53 -4.58
N ASN A 47 0.29 7.62 -3.98
CA ASN A 47 -0.30 8.95 -4.16
C ASN A 47 -0.21 9.45 -5.61
N GLU A 48 0.73 8.91 -6.39
CA GLU A 48 0.86 9.20 -7.82
C GLU A 48 0.12 8.18 -8.68
N MET A 49 -0.52 7.17 -8.08
CA MET A 49 -1.30 6.14 -8.78
C MET A 49 -2.78 6.46 -8.78
N SER A 50 -3.39 6.40 -9.95
CA SER A 50 -4.85 6.42 -10.05
C SER A 50 -5.48 5.20 -9.38
N THR A 51 -6.76 5.29 -9.02
CA THR A 51 -7.54 4.17 -8.47
C THR A 51 -7.46 2.92 -9.35
N LEU A 52 -7.49 3.07 -10.68
CA LEU A 52 -7.38 1.96 -11.62
C LEU A 52 -5.98 1.31 -11.60
N GLU A 53 -4.93 2.11 -11.55
CA GLU A 53 -3.56 1.61 -11.43
C GLU A 53 -3.37 0.80 -10.14
N GLN A 54 -3.92 1.29 -9.03
CA GLN A 54 -3.92 0.56 -7.76
C GLN A 54 -4.78 -0.71 -7.82
N ALA A 55 -5.93 -0.68 -8.50
CA ALA A 55 -6.78 -1.85 -8.71
C ALA A 55 -6.03 -2.97 -9.46
N PHE A 56 -5.27 -2.63 -10.51
CA PHE A 56 -4.42 -3.60 -11.20
C PHE A 56 -3.34 -4.19 -10.29
N CYS A 57 -2.77 -3.39 -9.37
CA CYS A 57 -1.83 -3.88 -8.37
C CYS A 57 -2.46 -4.88 -7.39
N PHE A 58 -3.69 -4.62 -6.91
CA PHE A 58 -4.42 -5.56 -6.08
C PHE A 58 -4.76 -6.85 -6.84
N MET A 59 -5.24 -6.73 -8.09
CA MET A 59 -5.53 -7.88 -8.95
C MET A 59 -4.27 -8.72 -9.23
N ALA A 60 -3.10 -8.09 -9.36
CA ALA A 60 -1.82 -8.76 -9.53
C ALA A 60 -1.34 -9.52 -8.27
N GLY A 61 -1.94 -9.24 -7.11
CA GLY A 61 -1.67 -9.97 -5.87
C GLY A 61 -1.14 -9.13 -4.72
N ALA A 62 -1.14 -7.80 -4.81
CA ALA A 62 -0.97 -6.96 -3.62
C ALA A 62 -2.11 -7.22 -2.64
N SER A 63 -1.80 -7.27 -1.34
CA SER A 63 -2.74 -7.68 -0.29
C SER A 63 -2.60 -6.88 1.00
N SER A 64 -1.93 -5.73 0.94
CA SER A 64 -1.79 -4.79 2.07
C SER A 64 -1.33 -3.44 1.54
N ILE A 65 -1.65 -2.38 2.28
CA ILE A 65 -1.20 -1.00 2.05
C ILE A 65 -0.77 -0.37 3.38
N PHE A 66 -0.22 0.84 3.33
CA PHE A 66 -0.17 1.71 4.50
C PHE A 66 -1.40 2.63 4.49
N ALA A 67 -2.10 2.69 5.62
CA ALA A 67 -3.23 3.60 5.84
C ALA A 67 -2.79 4.77 6.74
N GLY A 68 -3.32 5.96 6.47
CA GLY A 68 -3.00 7.21 7.17
C GLY A 68 -2.43 8.28 6.23
N ASP A 69 -2.36 9.53 6.70
CA ASP A 69 -2.15 10.69 5.82
C ASP A 69 -0.71 10.85 5.31
N LYS A 70 0.26 10.17 5.91
CA LYS A 70 1.68 10.24 5.52
C LYS A 70 2.40 8.91 5.73
N LEU A 71 3.44 8.70 4.94
CA LEU A 71 4.46 7.68 5.18
C LEU A 71 5.54 8.26 6.12
N LEU A 72 6.81 7.85 5.95
CA LEU A 72 7.90 8.42 6.75
C LEU A 72 8.15 9.90 6.43
N THR A 73 8.28 10.22 5.14
CA THR A 73 8.66 11.57 4.68
C THR A 73 7.85 12.07 3.48
N THR A 74 7.01 11.21 2.88
CA THR A 74 6.20 11.51 1.70
C THR A 74 4.70 11.43 2.02
N PRO A 75 3.85 12.16 1.27
CA PRO A 75 2.41 12.00 1.36
C PRO A 75 1.96 10.56 1.06
N ASN A 76 0.81 10.19 1.60
CA ASN A 76 0.11 8.93 1.34
C ASN A 76 -1.34 9.27 0.93
N PRO A 77 -2.04 8.41 0.16
CA PRO A 77 -3.47 8.59 -0.06
C PRO A 77 -4.23 8.75 1.26
N ALA A 78 -5.27 9.58 1.26
CA ALA A 78 -6.10 9.78 2.43
C ALA A 78 -6.86 8.49 2.78
N PHE A 79 -7.13 8.28 4.06
CA PHE A 79 -7.85 7.10 4.52
C PHE A 79 -9.21 6.92 3.83
N VAL A 80 -9.94 8.02 3.62
CA VAL A 80 -11.27 8.00 2.98
C VAL A 80 -11.18 7.51 1.53
N ASP A 81 -10.13 7.91 0.79
CA ASP A 81 -9.92 7.49 -0.59
C ASP A 81 -9.63 5.98 -0.67
N ASP A 82 -8.87 5.46 0.30
CA ASP A 82 -8.57 4.04 0.41
C ASP A 82 -9.82 3.21 0.67
N ILE A 83 -10.69 3.67 1.58
CA ILE A 83 -11.98 3.01 1.85
C ILE A 83 -12.89 3.04 0.62
N ALA A 84 -13.03 4.19 -0.04
CA ALA A 84 -13.85 4.30 -1.25
C ALA A 84 -13.34 3.39 -2.38
N MET A 85 -12.02 3.28 -2.56
CA MET A 85 -11.43 2.33 -3.50
C MET A 85 -11.73 0.88 -3.11
N PHE A 86 -11.64 0.51 -1.83
CA PHE A 86 -11.93 -0.86 -1.40
C PHE A 86 -13.40 -1.23 -1.58
N GLU A 87 -14.32 -0.33 -1.30
CA GLU A 87 -15.74 -0.52 -1.58
C GLU A 87 -15.97 -0.72 -3.08
N LEU A 88 -15.38 0.14 -3.92
CA LEU A 88 -15.46 0.03 -5.39
C LEU A 88 -14.94 -1.32 -5.91
N LEU A 89 -13.84 -1.81 -5.34
CA LEU A 89 -13.18 -3.05 -5.78
C LEU A 89 -13.73 -4.31 -5.08
N GLY A 90 -14.65 -4.17 -4.13
CA GLY A 90 -15.16 -5.29 -3.31
C GLY A 90 -14.10 -5.93 -2.41
N LEU A 91 -13.06 -5.18 -2.02
CA LEU A 91 -11.99 -5.65 -1.16
C LEU A 91 -12.40 -5.56 0.32
N LYS A 92 -12.02 -6.57 1.10
CA LYS A 92 -12.29 -6.61 2.55
C LYS A 92 -11.01 -6.29 3.31
N THR A 93 -11.11 -5.34 4.24
CA THR A 93 -10.03 -5.04 5.17
C THR A 93 -9.84 -6.18 6.17
N ARG A 94 -8.61 -6.35 6.67
CA ARG A 94 -8.34 -7.32 7.73
C ARG A 94 -8.68 -6.72 9.08
N ASP A 95 -9.20 -7.54 10.00
CA ASP A 95 -9.40 -7.10 11.38
C ASP A 95 -8.06 -6.74 12.05
N ALA A 96 -8.09 -5.64 12.81
CA ALA A 96 -6.94 -5.22 13.61
C ALA A 96 -6.55 -6.35 14.58
N PHE A 97 -5.24 -6.62 14.69
CA PHE A 97 -4.70 -7.64 15.60
C PHE A 97 -5.24 -9.06 15.39
N LYS A 98 -5.68 -9.42 14.18
CA LYS A 98 -6.12 -10.80 13.87
C LYS A 98 -5.11 -11.90 14.26
N ASN A 99 -3.82 -11.56 14.33
CA ASN A 99 -2.75 -12.50 14.74
C ASN A 99 -2.27 -12.26 16.19
N GLY A 100 -3.08 -11.62 17.03
CA GLY A 100 -2.78 -11.28 18.42
C GLY A 100 -2.43 -9.80 18.61
N ARG A 101 -2.86 -9.24 19.75
CA ARG A 101 -2.39 -7.93 20.25
C ARG A 101 -1.02 -8.12 20.92
N PRO A 102 -0.04 -7.23 20.70
CA PRO A 102 1.16 -7.20 21.52
C PRO A 102 0.77 -7.08 23.00
N ALA A 103 1.42 -7.85 23.87
CA ALA A 103 1.08 -7.94 25.30
C ALA A 103 1.12 -6.60 26.06
N ASN A 104 1.76 -5.56 25.49
CA ASN A 104 1.93 -4.24 26.10
C ASN A 104 1.01 -3.15 25.51
N THR A 105 0.02 -3.49 24.67
CA THR A 105 -0.94 -2.50 24.17
C THR A 105 -2.04 -2.29 25.21
N LEU A 106 -1.82 -1.34 26.15
CA LEU A 106 -2.90 -0.79 26.97
C LEU A 106 -4.02 -0.31 26.05
N ALA A 107 -5.27 -0.65 26.39
CA ALA A 107 -6.44 -0.32 25.61
C ALA A 107 -6.58 1.20 25.45
N ILE A 108 -6.11 1.72 24.33
CA ILE A 108 -6.61 2.98 23.78
C ILE A 108 -7.75 2.57 22.85
N GLN A 109 -8.99 2.74 23.35
CA GLN A 109 -10.13 2.95 22.48
C GLN A 109 -9.85 4.25 21.73
N ASP A 110 -9.44 4.14 20.47
CA ASP A 110 -10.03 4.85 19.33
C ASP A 110 -9.14 4.69 18.07
N GLU A 111 -9.80 4.27 16.99
CA GLU A 111 -9.48 4.46 15.56
C GLU A 111 -8.04 4.27 15.07
N VAL A 112 -7.56 3.02 14.92
CA VAL A 112 -6.66 2.70 13.78
C VAL A 112 -6.90 1.25 13.33
N THR A 113 -7.69 1.07 12.26
CA THR A 113 -7.82 -0.22 11.58
C THR A 113 -6.56 -0.45 10.74
N ALA A 114 -5.70 -1.37 11.16
CA ALA A 114 -4.58 -1.80 10.34
C ALA A 114 -5.11 -2.60 9.14
N ILE A 115 -4.95 -2.06 7.93
CA ILE A 115 -5.41 -2.61 6.65
C ILE A 115 -4.41 -3.61 6.05
#